data_AF-A0AAV1M6M9-F1
#
_entry.id   AF-A0AAV1M6M9-F1
#
_cell.length_a   1.000
_cell.length_b   1.000
_cell.length_c   1.000
_cell.angle_alpha   90.00
_cell.angle_beta   90.00
_cell.angle_gamma   90.00
#
_symmetry.space_group_name_H-M   'P 1'
#
loop_
_entity.id
_entity.type
_entity.pdbx_description
1 polymer ?
#
loop_
_entity_poly.entity_id
_entity_poly.type
_entity_poly.pdbx_seq_one_letter_code
_entity_poly.pdbx_strand_id
1 'polypeptide(L)'
;MFQKQSYSLHKYRNLLKPFMIVACDGYIVDCFGPYKATTSDAEIMTNLFSEGSALRSYFRENDIFILDRGFRDSISFLEGCGYKPYMPESLIEGEHQLTTAQANRSRCVTICRWVVEAVNGHFKRDFKLFRQEYFHRSLPHMMQNFQIAAALLNRFGVRFVDNIYATEILEIIRQQMNLENNLANMVEAQNMNRRTSYFQSITADRNNILYFPILEMRDLILFALGTYQIRQARSYYGEHVRFHGGYRIEVCSEQFHSSEYDLRGSTNGTTLIRGRIKSRHVTRRQYYVYILLENNIPGRTGITEYCCSCLVGRRTVGCCAHVMTLVWYLGWARHQQHISAPAEFLDGVIVREDDEE
;
A
#
# COMPACT_ATOMS: atom_id res chain seq x y z
N MET A 1 13.12 8.40 -35.60
CA MET A 1 12.19 9.21 -34.78
C MET A 1 11.47 8.37 -33.71
N PHE A 2 11.06 7.14 -34.00
CA PHE A 2 10.37 6.22 -33.06
C PHE A 2 11.11 5.99 -31.73
N GLN A 3 12.40 5.59 -31.77
CA GLN A 3 13.18 5.33 -30.54
C GLN A 3 13.17 6.51 -29.56
N LYS A 4 13.29 7.75 -30.05
CA LYS A 4 13.24 8.94 -29.18
C LYS A 4 11.85 9.13 -28.55
N GLN A 5 10.77 8.80 -29.28
CA GLN A 5 9.40 8.95 -28.80
C GLN A 5 8.99 7.83 -27.83
N SER A 6 9.56 6.63 -27.96
CA SER A 6 9.33 5.50 -27.04
C SER A 6 10.24 5.52 -25.82
N TYR A 7 11.30 6.31 -25.80
CA TYR A 7 12.26 6.31 -24.70
C TYR A 7 11.71 7.01 -23.45
N SER A 8 11.70 6.30 -22.32
CA SER A 8 11.31 6.85 -21.02
C SER A 8 12.54 7.21 -20.20
N LEU A 9 12.69 8.50 -19.87
CA LEU A 9 13.74 8.96 -18.96
C LEU A 9 13.59 8.40 -17.54
N HIS A 10 12.35 8.09 -17.13
CA HIS A 10 12.08 7.54 -15.78
C HIS A 10 12.45 6.06 -15.66
N LYS A 11 12.38 5.31 -16.76
CA LYS A 11 12.68 3.86 -16.77
C LYS A 11 13.98 3.53 -17.50
N TYR A 12 14.65 4.54 -18.07
CA TYR A 12 15.88 4.42 -18.86
C TYR A 12 15.80 3.34 -19.95
N ARG A 13 14.63 3.22 -20.59
CA ARG A 13 14.38 2.24 -21.65
C ARG A 13 13.22 2.65 -22.54
N ASN A 14 13.12 2.02 -23.72
CA ASN A 14 11.97 2.16 -24.61
C ASN A 14 10.74 1.46 -24.02
N LEU A 15 9.61 2.13 -24.03
CA LEU A 15 8.33 1.62 -23.56
C LEU A 15 7.25 1.86 -24.61
N LEU A 16 6.35 0.89 -24.70
CA LEU A 16 5.06 1.06 -25.37
C LEU A 16 4.05 1.37 -24.28
N LYS A 17 3.25 2.41 -24.49
CA LYS A 17 2.32 2.93 -23.48
C LYS A 17 0.87 2.74 -23.93
N PRO A 18 0.29 1.53 -23.79
CA PRO A 18 -1.15 1.37 -23.88
C PRO A 18 -1.83 2.02 -22.66
N PHE A 19 -3.05 2.49 -22.84
CA PHE A 19 -3.89 3.10 -21.82
C PHE A 19 -5.21 2.34 -21.75
N MET A 20 -5.74 2.10 -20.55
CA MET A 20 -6.98 1.34 -20.38
C MET A 20 -7.94 2.05 -19.45
N ILE A 21 -9.23 1.90 -19.72
CA ILE A 21 -10.29 2.23 -18.78
C ILE A 21 -10.94 0.93 -18.35
N VAL A 22 -11.07 0.74 -17.03
CA VAL A 22 -11.49 -0.52 -16.42
C VAL A 22 -12.58 -0.24 -15.40
N ALA A 23 -13.67 -1.00 -15.46
CA ALA A 23 -14.76 -0.98 -14.49
C ALA A 23 -14.38 -1.69 -13.18
N CYS A 24 -15.12 -1.44 -12.11
CA CYS A 24 -14.81 -1.95 -10.76
C CYS A 24 -14.79 -3.49 -10.65
N ASP A 25 -15.50 -4.19 -11.53
CA ASP A 25 -15.56 -5.66 -11.60
C ASP A 25 -14.51 -6.27 -12.56
N GLY A 26 -13.63 -5.42 -13.11
CA GLY A 26 -12.54 -5.82 -13.99
C GLY A 26 -12.90 -5.92 -15.48
N TYR A 27 -14.11 -5.51 -15.91
CA TYR A 27 -14.35 -5.30 -17.34
C TYR A 27 -13.51 -4.16 -17.88
N ILE A 28 -12.89 -4.39 -19.03
CA ILE A 28 -12.15 -3.37 -19.77
C ILE A 28 -13.15 -2.65 -20.66
N VAL A 29 -13.37 -1.36 -20.40
CA VAL A 29 -14.26 -0.52 -21.20
C VAL A 29 -13.64 -0.29 -22.57
N ASP A 30 -12.37 0.14 -22.60
CA ASP A 30 -11.63 0.35 -23.83
C ASP A 30 -10.11 0.39 -23.60
N CYS A 31 -9.35 0.26 -24.68
CA CYS A 31 -7.89 0.30 -24.74
C CYS A 31 -7.42 1.30 -25.81
N PHE A 32 -6.62 2.27 -25.40
CA PHE A 32 -6.10 3.35 -26.26
C PHE A 32 -4.59 3.32 -26.39
N GLY A 33 -4.07 3.98 -27.42
CA GLY A 33 -2.64 4.15 -27.65
C GLY A 33 -2.15 3.51 -28.96
N PRO A 34 -0.85 3.16 -29.06
CA PRO A 34 0.15 3.39 -28.03
C PRO A 34 0.55 4.86 -27.98
N TYR A 35 0.68 5.39 -26.78
CA TYR A 35 1.16 6.75 -26.58
C TYR A 35 2.69 6.80 -26.55
N LYS A 36 3.23 7.99 -26.82
CA LYS A 36 4.66 8.26 -26.65
C LYS A 36 5.00 8.14 -25.16
N ALA A 37 6.23 7.73 -24.85
CA ALA A 37 6.68 7.63 -23.46
C ALA A 37 6.74 8.99 -22.75
N THR A 38 6.82 10.08 -23.53
CA THR A 38 6.84 11.47 -23.05
C THR A 38 5.45 12.05 -22.78
N THR A 39 4.38 11.45 -23.30
CA THR A 39 3.01 11.94 -23.10
C THR A 39 2.57 11.57 -21.69
N SER A 40 2.21 12.56 -20.87
CA SER A 40 1.81 12.32 -19.48
C SER A 40 0.46 11.61 -19.42
N ASP A 41 0.16 10.94 -18.30
CA ASP A 41 -1.13 10.27 -18.12
C ASP A 41 -2.28 11.28 -18.09
N ALA A 42 -2.06 12.46 -17.50
CA ALA A 42 -3.00 13.57 -17.51
C ALA A 42 -3.29 14.10 -18.93
N GLU A 43 -2.26 14.28 -19.77
CA GLU A 43 -2.43 14.74 -21.15
C GLU A 43 -3.23 13.73 -21.99
N ILE A 44 -2.96 12.43 -21.79
CA ILE A 44 -3.75 11.36 -22.44
C ILE A 44 -5.21 11.45 -22.01
N MET A 45 -5.47 11.60 -20.71
CA MET A 45 -6.83 11.70 -20.16
C MET A 45 -7.59 12.90 -20.76
N THR A 46 -6.98 14.10 -20.76
CA THR A 46 -7.62 15.31 -21.30
C THR A 46 -7.98 15.16 -22.76
N ASN A 47 -7.09 14.56 -23.57
CA ASN A 47 -7.34 14.33 -24.99
C ASN A 47 -8.45 13.29 -25.23
N LEU A 48 -8.48 12.20 -24.46
CA LEU A 48 -9.50 11.16 -24.57
C LEU A 48 -10.89 11.65 -24.17
N PHE A 49 -10.95 12.60 -23.24
CA PHE A 49 -12.17 13.20 -22.75
C PHE A 49 -12.39 14.60 -23.32
N SER A 50 -11.87 14.96 -24.49
CA SER A 50 -12.16 16.26 -25.11
C SER A 50 -13.62 16.37 -25.58
N GLU A 51 -14.08 17.59 -25.86
CA GLU A 51 -15.42 17.81 -26.42
C GLU A 51 -15.62 17.05 -27.74
N GLY A 52 -16.79 16.42 -27.91
CA GLY A 52 -17.08 15.57 -29.06
C GLY A 52 -16.48 14.16 -29.00
N SER A 53 -15.72 13.82 -27.95
CA SER A 53 -15.22 12.46 -27.77
C SER A 53 -16.36 11.47 -27.56
N ALA A 54 -16.41 10.43 -28.40
CA ALA A 54 -17.35 9.32 -28.25
C ALA A 54 -17.20 8.60 -26.90
N LEU A 55 -16.00 8.66 -26.28
CA LEU A 55 -15.76 8.07 -24.98
C LEU A 55 -16.64 8.66 -23.88
N ARG A 56 -16.93 9.98 -23.95
CA ARG A 56 -17.80 10.65 -22.97
C ARG A 56 -19.20 10.05 -22.93
N SER A 57 -19.68 9.46 -24.04
CA SER A 57 -21.02 8.84 -24.11
C SER A 57 -21.20 7.60 -23.22
N TYR A 58 -20.11 6.97 -22.79
CA TYR A 58 -20.15 5.83 -21.87
C TYR A 58 -20.35 6.23 -20.40
N PHE A 59 -20.15 7.51 -20.06
CA PHE A 59 -20.16 8.00 -18.69
C PHE A 59 -21.32 8.94 -18.43
N ARG A 60 -21.76 8.98 -17.18
CA ARG A 60 -22.80 9.87 -16.67
C ARG A 60 -22.21 10.89 -15.73
N GLU A 61 -22.96 11.98 -15.54
CA GLU A 61 -22.63 12.96 -14.52
C GLU A 61 -22.52 12.27 -13.14
N ASN A 62 -21.54 12.69 -12.35
CA ASN A 62 -21.16 12.14 -11.06
C ASN A 62 -20.50 10.75 -11.07
N ASP A 63 -20.19 10.17 -12.23
CA ASP A 63 -19.40 8.93 -12.30
C ASP A 63 -18.03 9.12 -11.63
N ILE A 64 -17.60 8.08 -10.92
CA ILE A 64 -16.40 8.10 -10.08
C ILE A 64 -15.20 7.59 -10.88
N PHE A 65 -14.13 8.39 -10.92
CA PHE A 65 -12.86 8.03 -11.55
C PHE A 65 -11.80 7.77 -10.49
N ILE A 66 -11.29 6.55 -10.40
CA ILE A 66 -10.19 6.19 -9.49
C ILE A 66 -8.88 6.22 -10.27
N LEU A 67 -8.03 7.20 -9.96
CA LEU A 67 -6.85 7.53 -10.75
C LEU A 67 -5.56 7.34 -9.95
N ASP A 68 -4.45 7.13 -10.67
CA ASP A 68 -3.11 7.20 -10.07
C ASP A 68 -2.64 8.66 -9.96
N ARG A 69 -1.56 8.90 -9.20
CA ARG A 69 -1.00 10.26 -9.01
C ARG A 69 -0.54 10.93 -10.31
N GLY A 70 -0.19 10.16 -11.34
CA GLY A 70 0.21 10.67 -12.66
C GLY A 70 -0.89 11.46 -13.40
N PHE A 71 -2.14 11.38 -12.93
CA PHE A 71 -3.30 12.06 -13.50
C PHE A 71 -3.62 13.42 -12.85
N ARG A 72 -2.80 13.89 -11.90
CA ARG A 72 -3.01 15.12 -11.14
C ARG A 72 -3.49 16.29 -12.00
N ASP A 73 -2.82 16.53 -13.13
CA ASP A 73 -3.09 17.71 -13.96
C ASP A 73 -4.37 17.59 -14.81
N SER A 74 -5.08 16.46 -14.74
CA SER A 74 -6.37 16.23 -15.42
C SER A 74 -7.58 16.27 -14.47
N ILE A 75 -7.36 16.43 -13.16
CA ILE A 75 -8.44 16.40 -12.15
C ILE A 75 -9.47 17.51 -12.40
N SER A 76 -9.04 18.77 -12.45
CA SER A 76 -9.96 19.90 -12.66
C SER A 76 -10.68 19.84 -14.00
N PHE A 77 -10.05 19.25 -15.02
CA PHE A 77 -10.69 19.03 -16.31
C PHE A 77 -11.83 18.00 -16.21
N LEU A 78 -11.60 16.87 -15.54
CA LEU A 78 -12.63 15.85 -15.32
C LEU A 78 -13.78 16.36 -14.44
N GLU A 79 -13.49 17.17 -13.42
CA GLU A 79 -14.51 17.86 -12.61
C GLU A 79 -15.35 18.81 -13.48
N GLY A 80 -14.70 19.58 -14.37
CA GLY A 80 -15.39 20.43 -15.36
C GLY A 80 -16.24 19.66 -16.37
N CYS A 81 -15.95 18.37 -16.58
CA CYS A 81 -16.80 17.47 -17.37
C CYS A 81 -17.98 16.87 -16.57
N GLY A 82 -18.12 17.20 -15.28
CA GLY A 82 -19.18 16.70 -14.42
C GLY A 82 -18.87 15.35 -13.73
N TYR A 83 -17.63 14.88 -13.73
CA TYR A 83 -17.23 13.62 -13.09
C TYR A 83 -16.64 13.84 -11.69
N LYS A 84 -16.47 12.74 -10.93
CA LYS A 84 -15.85 12.75 -9.59
C LYS A 84 -14.51 12.01 -9.59
N PRO A 85 -13.40 12.69 -9.95
CA PRO A 85 -12.08 12.09 -9.93
C PRO A 85 -11.49 12.04 -8.52
N TYR A 86 -10.89 10.91 -8.18
CA TYR A 86 -10.15 10.70 -6.93
C TYR A 86 -8.78 10.11 -7.23
N MET A 87 -7.76 10.67 -6.58
CA MET A 87 -6.39 10.19 -6.63
C MET A 87 -5.76 10.18 -5.23
N PRO A 88 -4.68 9.42 -4.99
CA PRO A 88 -3.99 9.47 -3.71
C PRO A 88 -3.38 10.86 -3.46
N GLU A 89 -3.45 11.32 -2.21
CA GLU A 89 -2.92 12.62 -1.80
C GLU A 89 -1.40 12.69 -2.00
N SER A 90 -0.93 13.92 -2.17
CA SER A 90 0.48 14.26 -2.35
C SER A 90 0.99 15.06 -1.15
N LEU A 91 2.28 14.95 -0.86
CA LEU A 91 2.89 15.81 0.16
C LEU A 91 2.84 17.26 -0.28
N ILE A 92 2.60 18.13 0.68
CA ILE A 92 2.88 19.56 0.57
C ILE A 92 4.41 19.73 0.60
N GLU A 93 4.93 20.74 -0.10
CA GLU A 93 6.34 21.04 -0.10
C GLU A 93 6.84 21.31 1.34
N GLY A 94 8.02 20.76 1.68
CA GLY A 94 8.58 20.83 3.04
C GLY A 94 8.09 19.74 4.00
N GLU A 95 6.96 19.09 3.72
CA GLU A 95 6.43 18.05 4.60
C GLU A 95 7.06 16.67 4.36
N HIS A 96 7.11 15.86 5.42
CA HIS A 96 7.66 14.50 5.37
C HIS A 96 6.58 13.40 5.42
N GLN A 97 5.37 13.75 5.84
CA GLN A 97 4.27 12.82 6.07
C GLN A 97 2.92 13.47 5.74
N LEU A 98 1.97 12.67 5.26
CA LEU A 98 0.58 13.12 5.07
C LEU A 98 -0.11 13.27 6.43
N THR A 99 -1.03 14.22 6.54
CA THR A 99 -1.93 14.33 7.70
C THR A 99 -2.81 13.09 7.83
N THR A 100 -3.42 12.87 9.00
CA THR A 100 -4.33 11.73 9.23
C THR A 100 -5.43 11.67 8.18
N ALA A 101 -6.12 12.80 7.97
CA ALA A 101 -7.20 12.92 7.00
C ALA A 101 -6.73 12.65 5.55
N GLN A 102 -5.59 13.22 5.13
CA GLN A 102 -5.02 12.97 3.80
C GLN A 102 -4.62 11.49 3.60
N ALA A 103 -4.01 10.89 4.61
CA ALA A 103 -3.58 9.50 4.56
C ALA A 103 -4.77 8.54 4.52
N ASN A 104 -5.87 8.86 5.24
CA ASN A 104 -7.13 8.12 5.19
C ASN A 104 -7.79 8.21 3.81
N ARG A 105 -7.94 9.43 3.24
CA ARG A 105 -8.48 9.61 1.87
C ARG A 105 -7.67 8.85 0.83
N SER A 106 -6.35 8.92 0.93
CA SER A 106 -5.44 8.15 0.08
C SER A 106 -5.66 6.64 0.20
N ARG A 107 -6.01 6.14 1.39
CA ARG A 107 -6.31 4.72 1.57
C ARG A 107 -7.59 4.32 0.84
N CYS A 108 -8.64 5.13 0.89
CA CYS A 108 -9.90 4.89 0.18
C CYS A 108 -9.71 4.83 -1.34
N VAL A 109 -8.79 5.61 -1.91
CA VAL A 109 -8.44 5.49 -3.33
C VAL A 109 -7.65 4.22 -3.60
N THR A 110 -6.60 3.96 -2.82
CA THR A 110 -5.70 2.82 -3.05
C THR A 110 -6.34 1.47 -2.78
N ILE A 111 -7.38 1.38 -1.94
CA ILE A 111 -8.14 0.13 -1.74
C ILE A 111 -9.01 -0.22 -2.94
N CYS A 112 -9.44 0.74 -3.76
CA CYS A 112 -10.21 0.50 -4.99
C CYS A 112 -9.30 0.31 -6.21
N ARG A 113 -8.16 1.00 -6.23
CA ARG A 113 -7.20 1.00 -7.37
C ARG A 113 -6.61 -0.38 -7.70
N TRP A 114 -6.70 -1.37 -6.82
CA TRP A 114 -6.16 -2.71 -7.08
C TRP A 114 -6.74 -3.38 -8.33
N VAL A 115 -7.96 -3.04 -8.73
CA VAL A 115 -8.66 -3.61 -9.89
C VAL A 115 -7.85 -3.38 -11.17
N VAL A 116 -7.42 -2.13 -11.42
CA VAL A 116 -6.63 -1.81 -12.63
C VAL A 116 -5.24 -2.46 -12.58
N GLU A 117 -4.64 -2.62 -11.39
CA GLU A 117 -3.38 -3.35 -11.22
C GLU A 117 -3.55 -4.84 -11.55
N ALA A 118 -4.65 -5.45 -11.10
CA ALA A 118 -4.98 -6.85 -11.35
C ALA A 118 -5.24 -7.12 -12.84
N VAL A 119 -6.00 -6.26 -13.53
CA VAL A 119 -6.20 -6.37 -14.98
C VAL A 119 -4.87 -6.26 -15.72
N ASN A 120 -4.02 -5.27 -15.39
CA ASN A 120 -2.67 -5.19 -15.95
C ASN A 120 -1.83 -6.46 -15.67
N GLY A 121 -2.02 -7.07 -14.49
CA GLY A 121 -1.42 -8.35 -14.14
C GLY A 121 -1.90 -9.49 -15.04
N HIS A 122 -3.19 -9.55 -15.36
CA HIS A 122 -3.77 -10.55 -16.26
C HIS A 122 -3.17 -10.46 -17.66
N PHE A 123 -3.00 -9.26 -18.22
CA PHE A 123 -2.30 -9.08 -19.50
C PHE A 123 -0.91 -9.73 -19.50
N LYS A 124 -0.12 -9.49 -18.44
CA LYS A 124 1.26 -10.02 -18.34
C LYS A 124 1.31 -11.51 -18.03
N ARG A 125 0.35 -12.04 -17.29
CA ARG A 125 0.28 -13.44 -16.89
C ARG A 125 -0.19 -14.32 -18.04
N ASP A 126 -1.29 -13.93 -18.68
CA ASP A 126 -2.03 -14.78 -19.61
C ASP A 126 -1.50 -14.65 -21.05
N PHE A 127 -0.92 -13.49 -21.40
CA PHE A 127 -0.35 -13.24 -22.72
C PHE A 127 1.15 -12.97 -22.61
N LYS A 128 1.94 -14.01 -22.84
CA LYS A 128 3.42 -13.93 -22.85
C LYS A 128 3.95 -12.80 -23.73
N LEU A 129 3.24 -12.49 -24.82
CA LEU A 129 3.52 -11.39 -25.74
C LEU A 129 3.70 -10.03 -25.03
N PHE A 130 2.97 -9.75 -23.95
CA PHE A 130 3.05 -8.48 -23.21
C PHE A 130 3.95 -8.53 -21.98
N ARG A 131 4.53 -9.69 -21.68
CA ARG A 131 5.51 -9.85 -20.58
C ARG A 131 6.95 -9.58 -21.04
N GLN A 132 7.24 -9.88 -22.30
CA GLN A 132 8.57 -9.78 -22.91
C GLN A 132 8.77 -8.47 -23.66
N GLU A 133 10.00 -8.25 -24.13
CA GLU A 133 10.29 -7.16 -25.07
C GLU A 133 9.55 -7.39 -26.39
N TYR A 134 8.83 -6.37 -26.86
CA TYR A 134 7.97 -6.50 -28.02
C TYR A 134 8.82 -6.58 -29.29
N PHE A 135 8.55 -7.56 -30.15
CA PHE A 135 9.30 -7.75 -31.38
C PHE A 135 9.05 -6.60 -32.38
N HIS A 136 10.12 -6.11 -33.01
CA HIS A 136 10.04 -5.01 -33.99
C HIS A 136 9.07 -5.32 -35.14
N ARG A 137 9.01 -6.58 -35.63
CA ARG A 137 8.10 -6.98 -36.72
C ARG A 137 6.63 -6.97 -36.31
N SER A 138 6.35 -7.23 -35.04
CA SER A 138 4.98 -7.27 -34.50
C SER A 138 4.49 -5.90 -34.03
N LEU A 139 5.40 -4.93 -33.89
CA LEU A 139 5.12 -3.59 -33.38
C LEU A 139 3.95 -2.88 -34.10
N PRO A 140 3.80 -2.93 -35.44
CA PRO A 140 2.67 -2.30 -36.12
C PRO A 140 1.30 -2.84 -35.66
N HIS A 141 1.25 -4.09 -35.20
CA HIS A 141 0.04 -4.76 -34.73
C HIS A 141 -0.13 -4.71 -33.21
N MET A 142 0.72 -3.97 -32.49
CA MET A 142 0.78 -4.07 -31.04
C MET A 142 -0.54 -3.72 -30.36
N MET A 143 -1.17 -2.62 -30.76
CA MET A 143 -2.47 -2.23 -30.18
C MET A 143 -3.60 -3.15 -30.60
N GLN A 144 -3.60 -3.61 -31.85
CA GLN A 144 -4.59 -4.60 -32.30
C GLN A 144 -4.49 -5.87 -31.46
N ASN A 145 -3.27 -6.37 -31.23
CA ASN A 145 -3.02 -7.51 -30.35
C ASN A 145 -3.46 -7.22 -28.91
N PHE A 146 -3.21 -6.01 -28.40
CA PHE A 146 -3.60 -5.60 -27.05
C PHE A 146 -5.13 -5.54 -26.90
N GLN A 147 -5.84 -5.00 -27.89
CA GLN A 147 -7.31 -4.94 -27.94
C GLN A 147 -7.92 -6.34 -28.08
N ILE A 148 -7.34 -7.22 -28.91
CA ILE A 148 -7.77 -8.63 -28.99
C ILE A 148 -7.62 -9.31 -27.62
N ALA A 149 -6.47 -9.12 -26.95
CA ALA A 149 -6.26 -9.66 -25.62
C ALA A 149 -7.25 -9.08 -24.59
N ALA A 150 -7.56 -7.78 -24.67
CA ALA A 150 -8.59 -7.15 -23.85
C ALA A 150 -9.97 -7.79 -24.07
N ALA A 151 -10.36 -8.02 -25.34
CA ALA A 151 -11.61 -8.68 -25.68
C ALA A 151 -11.67 -10.12 -25.16
N LEU A 152 -10.57 -10.87 -25.27
CA LEU A 152 -10.45 -12.22 -24.71
C LEU A 152 -10.55 -12.22 -23.18
N LEU A 153 -9.89 -11.26 -22.50
CA LEU A 153 -10.03 -11.08 -21.06
C LEU A 153 -11.45 -10.70 -20.66
N ASN A 154 -12.13 -9.85 -21.42
CA ASN A 154 -13.55 -9.52 -21.17
C ASN A 154 -14.47 -10.73 -21.37
N ARG A 155 -14.20 -11.59 -22.36
CA ARG A 155 -15.05 -12.74 -22.66
C ARG A 155 -14.82 -13.92 -21.73
N PHE A 156 -13.57 -14.21 -21.38
CA PHE A 156 -13.18 -15.46 -20.71
C PHE A 156 -12.48 -15.24 -19.35
N GLY A 157 -12.08 -14.01 -19.03
CA GLY A 157 -11.42 -13.70 -17.77
C GLY A 157 -12.37 -13.77 -16.57
N VAL A 158 -11.80 -14.12 -15.41
CA VAL A 158 -12.51 -14.14 -14.14
C VAL A 158 -12.85 -12.72 -13.70
N ARG A 159 -14.11 -12.47 -13.37
CA ARG A 159 -14.57 -11.19 -12.84
C ARG A 159 -14.15 -11.00 -11.40
N PHE A 160 -13.89 -9.75 -11.03
CA PHE A 160 -13.64 -9.41 -9.65
C PHE A 160 -14.95 -9.35 -8.89
N VAL A 161 -14.95 -10.00 -7.75
CA VAL A 161 -16.04 -9.95 -6.78
C VAL A 161 -15.51 -9.29 -5.53
N ASP A 162 -16.42 -8.76 -4.73
CA ASP A 162 -16.08 -8.16 -3.47
C ASP A 162 -15.41 -9.17 -2.53
N ASN A 163 -14.56 -8.64 -1.65
CA ASN A 163 -13.97 -9.44 -0.59
C ASN A 163 -15.08 -9.99 0.31
N ILE A 164 -14.92 -11.22 0.82
CA ILE A 164 -15.88 -11.82 1.76
C ILE A 164 -16.13 -10.97 3.02
N TYR A 165 -15.18 -10.09 3.37
CA TYR A 165 -15.25 -9.15 4.49
C TYR A 165 -15.58 -7.71 4.07
N ALA A 166 -16.09 -7.48 2.85
CA ALA A 166 -16.31 -6.13 2.32
C ALA A 166 -17.21 -5.27 3.23
N THR A 167 -18.29 -5.83 3.76
CA THR A 167 -19.19 -5.12 4.69
C THR A 167 -18.46 -4.64 5.94
N GLU A 168 -17.70 -5.52 6.59
CA GLU A 168 -16.93 -5.17 7.80
C GLU A 168 -15.82 -4.16 7.50
N ILE A 169 -15.16 -4.30 6.34
CA ILE A 169 -14.16 -3.33 5.88
C ILE A 169 -14.80 -1.95 5.72
N LEU A 170 -15.99 -1.85 5.14
CA LEU A 170 -16.71 -0.59 5.00
C LEU A 170 -17.12 0.01 6.34
N GLU A 171 -17.55 -0.81 7.30
CA GLU A 171 -17.85 -0.37 8.66
C GLU A 171 -16.62 0.20 9.36
N ILE A 172 -15.47 -0.49 9.28
CA ILE A 172 -14.20 -0.01 9.82
C ILE A 172 -13.79 1.30 9.16
N ILE A 173 -13.89 1.41 7.83
CA ILE A 173 -13.58 2.66 7.11
C ILE A 173 -14.47 3.79 7.64
N ARG A 174 -15.78 3.60 7.72
CA ARG A 174 -16.73 4.63 8.18
C ARG A 174 -16.44 5.08 9.62
N GLN A 175 -16.11 4.15 10.51
CA GLN A 175 -15.79 4.45 11.90
C GLN A 175 -14.47 5.21 12.05
N GLN A 176 -13.46 4.89 11.22
CA GLN A 176 -12.10 5.42 11.37
C GLN A 176 -11.83 6.67 10.51
N MET A 177 -12.60 6.91 9.45
CA MET A 177 -12.29 7.88 8.39
C MET A 177 -11.97 9.28 8.92
N ASN A 178 -12.75 9.73 9.90
CA ASN A 178 -12.70 11.08 10.46
C ASN A 178 -11.99 11.14 11.82
N LEU A 179 -11.40 10.03 12.28
CA LEU A 179 -10.64 10.02 13.53
C LEU A 179 -9.24 10.58 13.30
N GLU A 180 -8.79 11.40 14.24
CA GLU A 180 -7.40 11.79 14.34
C GLU A 180 -6.53 10.66 14.93
N ASN A 181 -5.23 10.72 14.64
CA ASN A 181 -4.27 9.77 15.19
C ASN A 181 -3.58 10.38 16.40
N ASN A 182 -4.23 10.23 17.56
CA ASN A 182 -3.78 10.79 18.83
C ASN A 182 -2.43 10.20 19.28
N LEU A 183 -2.18 8.92 18.99
CA LEU A 183 -0.87 8.32 19.21
C LEU A 183 0.23 8.99 18.39
N ALA A 184 -0.03 9.33 17.11
CA ALA A 184 0.93 10.06 16.29
C ALA A 184 1.21 11.47 16.85
N ASN A 185 0.17 12.17 17.30
CA ASN A 185 0.30 13.49 17.96
C ASN A 185 1.19 13.40 19.20
N MET A 186 0.95 12.42 20.08
CA MET A 186 1.75 12.20 21.29
C MET A 186 3.21 11.86 20.95
N VAL A 187 3.44 10.95 20.00
CA VAL A 187 4.79 10.52 19.59
C VAL A 187 5.63 11.71 19.10
N GLU A 188 5.00 12.62 18.35
CA GLU A 188 5.62 13.83 17.83
C GLU A 188 5.86 14.86 18.93
N ALA A 189 4.85 15.19 19.74
CA ALA A 189 4.95 16.16 20.83
C ALA A 189 6.04 15.78 21.84
N GLN A 190 6.13 14.49 22.20
CA GLN A 190 7.11 14.02 23.17
C GLN A 190 8.48 13.67 22.56
N ASN A 191 8.64 13.78 21.24
CA ASN A 191 9.85 13.39 20.51
C ASN A 191 10.28 11.94 20.80
N MET A 192 9.32 11.00 20.82
CA MET A 192 9.50 9.62 21.27
C MET A 192 10.57 8.84 20.50
N ASN A 193 10.87 9.25 19.26
CA ASN A 193 11.94 8.65 18.45
C ASN A 193 13.33 8.84 19.07
N ARG A 194 13.53 9.90 19.86
CA ARG A 194 14.81 10.22 20.51
C ARG A 194 14.93 9.66 21.93
N ARG A 195 13.80 9.30 22.56
CA ARG A 195 13.78 8.75 23.93
C ARG A 195 14.12 7.28 23.90
N THR A 196 15.40 6.93 24.03
CA THR A 196 15.85 5.52 24.05
C THR A 196 15.69 4.88 25.41
N SER A 197 15.91 5.62 26.50
CA SER A 197 15.81 5.15 27.89
C SER A 197 14.43 4.62 28.27
N TYR A 198 13.38 5.10 27.62
CA TYR A 198 12.00 4.73 27.90
C TYR A 198 11.64 3.35 27.36
N PHE A 199 12.52 2.71 26.60
CA PHE A 199 12.19 1.53 25.81
C PHE A 199 13.16 0.40 26.08
N GLN A 200 12.61 -0.75 26.44
CA GLN A 200 13.35 -1.98 26.70
C GLN A 200 13.17 -2.94 25.53
N SER A 201 14.29 -3.44 24.99
CA SER A 201 14.24 -4.40 23.88
C SER A 201 13.62 -5.71 24.31
N ILE A 202 12.77 -6.26 23.44
CA ILE A 202 12.12 -7.54 23.66
C ILE A 202 12.94 -8.61 22.94
N THR A 203 13.43 -9.56 23.70
CA THR A 203 13.97 -10.81 23.13
C THR A 203 12.79 -11.69 22.74
N ALA A 204 12.74 -12.12 21.48
CA ALA A 204 11.61 -12.86 20.90
C ALA A 204 11.30 -14.20 21.59
N ASP A 205 12.22 -14.69 22.43
CA ASP A 205 12.16 -15.96 23.17
C ASP A 205 11.69 -15.81 24.63
N ARG A 206 11.48 -14.59 25.13
CA ARG A 206 11.05 -14.35 26.52
C ARG A 206 9.57 -14.00 26.59
N ASN A 207 8.91 -14.47 27.67
CA ASN A 207 7.53 -14.14 28.10
C ASN A 207 7.33 -12.63 28.43
N ASN A 208 7.99 -11.73 27.72
CA ASN A 208 8.01 -10.29 27.98
C ASN A 208 6.94 -9.54 27.17
N ILE A 209 6.13 -10.26 26.37
CA ILE A 209 4.97 -9.71 25.64
C ILE A 209 3.73 -10.53 25.99
N LEU A 210 3.34 -10.51 27.27
CA LEU A 210 2.15 -11.22 27.76
C LEU A 210 0.84 -10.62 27.24
N TYR A 211 0.87 -9.36 26.79
CA TYR A 211 -0.35 -8.60 26.49
C TYR A 211 -0.65 -8.40 25.00
N PHE A 212 0.21 -8.84 24.08
CA PHE A 212 -0.12 -8.72 22.65
C PHE A 212 -1.15 -9.78 22.27
N PRO A 213 -2.30 -9.39 21.68
CA PRO A 213 -3.36 -10.34 21.36
C PRO A 213 -2.91 -11.34 20.30
N ILE A 214 -3.25 -12.61 20.50
CA ILE A 214 -3.16 -13.62 19.44
C ILE A 214 -4.25 -13.29 18.41
N LEU A 215 -3.85 -13.18 17.15
CA LEU A 215 -4.70 -12.78 16.03
C LEU A 215 -4.90 -13.95 15.09
N GLU A 216 -6.08 -14.02 14.49
CA GLU A 216 -6.34 -14.89 13.35
C GLU A 216 -6.00 -14.19 12.02
N MET A 217 -5.94 -14.95 10.91
CA MET A 217 -5.74 -14.35 9.59
C MET A 217 -6.85 -13.34 9.24
N ARG A 218 -8.08 -13.62 9.69
CA ARG A 218 -9.22 -12.70 9.54
C ARG A 218 -8.95 -11.35 10.20
N ASP A 219 -8.43 -11.34 11.43
CA ASP A 219 -8.09 -10.12 12.15
C ASP A 219 -7.06 -9.28 11.38
N LEU A 220 -6.03 -9.92 10.82
CA LEU A 220 -5.02 -9.24 10.02
C LEU A 220 -5.61 -8.63 8.74
N ILE A 221 -6.52 -9.34 8.07
CA ILE A 221 -7.19 -8.83 6.86
C ILE A 221 -8.03 -7.60 7.18
N LEU A 222 -8.82 -7.65 8.26
CA LEU A 222 -9.63 -6.52 8.71
C LEU A 222 -8.75 -5.36 9.20
N PHE A 223 -7.64 -5.64 9.88
CA PHE A 223 -6.70 -4.61 10.35
C PHE A 223 -5.99 -3.88 9.18
N ALA A 224 -5.64 -4.56 8.09
CA ALA A 224 -5.06 -3.91 6.90
C ALA A 224 -6.10 -3.39 5.88
N LEU A 225 -7.36 -3.82 6.01
CA LEU A 225 -8.39 -3.69 4.99
C LEU A 225 -7.97 -4.36 3.68
N GLY A 226 -7.45 -5.58 3.78
CA GLY A 226 -7.01 -6.39 2.64
C GLY A 226 -5.70 -7.15 2.86
N THR A 227 -5.31 -7.94 1.86
CA THR A 227 -4.20 -8.90 1.97
C THR A 227 -2.84 -8.33 1.52
N TYR A 228 -2.82 -7.18 0.85
CA TYR A 228 -1.59 -6.63 0.27
C TYR A 228 -0.53 -6.35 1.34
N GLN A 229 -0.91 -5.68 2.43
CA GLN A 229 0.02 -5.33 3.52
C GLN A 229 0.55 -6.57 4.24
N ILE A 230 -0.26 -7.64 4.35
CA ILE A 230 0.15 -8.92 4.95
C ILE A 230 1.25 -9.58 4.11
N ARG A 231 1.08 -9.60 2.78
CA ARG A 231 2.12 -10.11 1.87
C ARG A 231 3.42 -9.31 1.98
N GLN A 232 3.30 -7.98 2.06
CA GLN A 232 4.46 -7.11 2.24
C GLN A 232 5.16 -7.32 3.59
N ALA A 233 4.40 -7.54 4.66
CA ALA A 233 4.93 -7.80 6.00
C ALA A 233 5.88 -9.01 6.03
N ARG A 234 5.53 -10.09 5.31
CA ARG A 234 6.41 -11.28 5.17
C ARG A 234 7.77 -10.92 4.55
N SER A 235 7.78 -10.06 3.54
CA SER A 235 9.02 -9.60 2.89
C SER A 235 9.85 -8.72 3.81
N TYR A 236 9.24 -7.76 4.51
CA TYR A 236 9.94 -6.93 5.49
C TYR A 236 10.52 -7.77 6.64
N TYR A 237 9.79 -8.77 7.12
CA TYR A 237 10.28 -9.69 8.13
C TYR A 237 11.51 -10.47 7.63
N GLY A 238 11.43 -11.06 6.43
CA GLY A 238 12.54 -11.84 5.86
C GLY A 238 13.81 -11.02 5.66
N GLU A 239 13.72 -9.79 5.15
CA GLU A 239 14.88 -8.91 4.98
C GLU A 239 15.59 -8.64 6.32
N HIS A 240 14.83 -8.47 7.40
CA HIS A 240 15.42 -8.07 8.67
C HIS A 240 15.96 -9.22 9.49
N VAL A 241 15.33 -10.40 9.39
CA VAL A 241 15.83 -11.62 10.04
C VAL A 241 17.10 -12.13 9.34
N ARG A 242 17.16 -12.07 8.00
CA ARG A 242 18.28 -12.64 7.25
C ARG A 242 19.55 -11.80 7.25
N PHE A 243 19.43 -10.47 7.14
CA PHE A 243 20.58 -9.68 6.65
C PHE A 243 21.09 -8.59 7.59
N HIS A 244 20.28 -8.08 8.52
CA HIS A 244 20.61 -6.76 9.11
C HIS A 244 20.37 -6.57 10.61
N GLY A 245 19.84 -7.54 11.36
CA GLY A 245 19.58 -7.37 12.80
C GLY A 245 18.75 -6.11 13.17
N GLY A 246 18.09 -5.51 12.18
CA GLY A 246 17.50 -4.17 12.24
C GLY A 246 16.04 -4.18 12.65
N TYR A 247 15.43 -5.36 12.79
CA TYR A 247 14.12 -5.53 13.39
C TYR A 247 14.27 -5.57 14.90
N ARG A 248 14.10 -4.41 15.53
CA ARG A 248 14.08 -4.29 16.98
C ARG A 248 12.68 -3.90 17.42
N ILE A 249 12.11 -4.73 18.28
CA ILE A 249 10.85 -4.44 18.96
C ILE A 249 11.20 -4.13 20.41
N GLU A 250 10.65 -3.04 20.91
CA GLU A 250 10.90 -2.54 22.25
C GLU A 250 9.54 -2.26 22.92
N VAL A 251 9.40 -2.57 24.21
CA VAL A 251 8.24 -2.14 25.01
C VAL A 251 8.63 -0.89 25.79
N CYS A 252 7.69 0.05 25.90
CA CYS A 252 7.90 1.21 26.75
C CYS A 252 7.75 0.83 28.23
N SER A 253 8.74 1.19 29.04
CA SER A 253 8.76 0.95 30.48
C SER A 253 8.05 2.04 31.29
N GLU A 254 7.81 3.20 30.68
CA GLU A 254 7.15 4.34 31.34
C GLU A 254 5.63 4.23 31.23
N GLN A 255 4.93 4.62 32.29
CA GLN A 255 3.48 4.80 32.23
C GLN A 255 3.18 6.19 31.65
N PHE A 256 2.31 6.24 30.65
CA PHE A 256 1.82 7.50 30.10
C PHE A 256 0.39 7.76 30.57
N HIS A 257 0.10 9.00 30.93
CA HIS A 257 -1.26 9.44 31.17
C HIS A 257 -1.97 9.57 29.83
N SER A 258 -2.67 8.51 29.41
CA SER A 258 -3.43 8.47 28.16
C SER A 258 -4.45 9.60 28.03
N SER A 259 -4.91 10.16 29.16
CA SER A 259 -5.85 11.27 29.22
C SER A 259 -5.31 12.60 28.70
N GLU A 260 -3.99 12.83 28.71
CA GLU A 260 -3.39 14.09 28.22
C GLU A 260 -3.50 14.22 26.69
N TYR A 261 -3.48 13.10 25.98
CA TYR A 261 -3.48 13.04 24.52
C TYR A 261 -4.77 12.41 23.94
N ASP A 262 -5.77 12.16 24.77
CA ASP A 262 -7.04 11.51 24.37
C ASP A 262 -6.81 10.18 23.63
N LEU A 263 -5.88 9.35 24.13
CA LEU A 263 -5.57 8.07 23.51
C LEU A 263 -6.74 7.09 23.70
N ARG A 264 -7.05 6.32 22.65
CA ARG A 264 -8.08 5.28 22.69
C ARG A 264 -7.66 4.09 23.57
N GLY A 265 -8.63 3.54 24.28
CA GLY A 265 -8.46 2.46 25.26
C GLY A 265 -8.68 2.95 26.69
N SER A 266 -8.63 2.04 27.66
CA SER A 266 -8.70 2.41 29.07
C SER A 266 -7.46 3.19 29.54
N THR A 267 -7.64 4.02 30.57
CA THR A 267 -6.54 4.80 31.15
C THR A 267 -5.58 3.96 31.99
N ASN A 268 -6.03 2.79 32.45
CA ASN A 268 -5.26 1.89 33.29
C ASN A 268 -5.03 0.56 32.56
N GLY A 269 -3.77 0.19 32.35
CA GLY A 269 -3.42 -1.09 31.73
C GLY A 269 -3.22 -1.04 30.22
N THR A 270 -2.54 -0.01 29.71
CA THR A 270 -2.08 0.03 28.32
C THR A 270 -0.60 -0.28 28.21
N THR A 271 -0.19 -0.83 27.06
CA THR A 271 1.22 -1.09 26.73
C THR A 271 1.58 -0.42 25.42
N LEU A 272 2.63 0.40 25.41
CA LEU A 272 3.17 1.00 24.19
C LEU A 272 4.34 0.18 23.66
N ILE A 273 4.25 -0.25 22.40
CA ILE A 273 5.31 -0.97 21.68
C ILE A 273 5.92 -0.04 20.63
N ARG A 274 7.25 -0.06 20.52
CA ARG A 274 8.00 0.60 19.46
C ARG A 274 8.73 -0.43 18.59
N GLY A 275 8.55 -0.32 17.29
CA GLY A 275 9.29 -1.07 16.28
C GLY A 275 10.24 -0.17 15.52
N ARG A 276 11.44 -0.68 15.23
CA ARG A 276 12.39 -0.06 14.30
C ARG A 276 12.45 -0.93 13.05
N ILE A 277 12.17 -0.34 11.88
CA ILE A 277 12.13 -1.06 10.61
C ILE A 277 12.97 -0.32 9.57
N LYS A 278 14.04 -0.97 9.10
CA LYS A 278 14.82 -0.49 7.95
C LYS A 278 13.98 -0.45 6.67
N SER A 279 14.18 0.58 5.85
CA SER A 279 13.53 0.71 4.54
C SER A 279 14.14 -0.28 3.54
N ARG A 280 13.28 -0.96 2.77
CA ARG A 280 13.69 -1.82 1.65
C ARG A 280 14.19 -1.05 0.43
N HIS A 281 13.80 0.22 0.35
CA HIS A 281 13.98 1.06 -0.83
C HIS A 281 15.10 2.09 -0.66
N VAL A 282 15.54 2.35 0.57
CA VAL A 282 16.54 3.36 0.89
C VAL A 282 17.41 2.84 2.04
N THR A 283 18.66 2.48 1.76
CA THR A 283 19.56 1.78 2.69
C THR A 283 19.70 2.45 4.06
N ARG A 284 19.77 3.79 4.10
CA ARG A 284 19.96 4.57 5.34
C ARG A 284 18.68 4.92 6.09
N ARG A 285 17.50 4.67 5.50
CA ARG A 285 16.23 5.13 6.08
C ARG A 285 15.68 4.08 7.03
N GLN A 286 15.38 4.50 8.25
CA GLN A 286 14.69 3.68 9.25
C GLN A 286 13.35 4.32 9.59
N TYR A 287 12.32 3.50 9.69
CA TYR A 287 10.99 3.89 10.13
C TYR A 287 10.78 3.46 11.58
N TYR A 288 10.17 4.35 12.35
CA TYR A 288 9.66 4.07 13.68
C TYR A 288 8.19 3.70 13.55
N VAL A 289 7.79 2.66 14.25
CA VAL A 289 6.41 2.17 14.36
C VAL A 289 6.04 2.20 15.82
N TYR A 290 4.84 2.68 16.14
CA TYR A 290 4.29 2.63 17.49
C TYR A 290 2.95 1.91 17.45
N ILE A 291 2.71 1.06 18.44
CA ILE A 291 1.46 0.32 18.63
C ILE A 291 1.06 0.46 20.09
N LEU A 292 -0.14 1.00 20.33
CA LEU A 292 -0.76 1.05 21.64
C LEU A 292 -1.69 -0.14 21.81
N LEU A 293 -1.51 -0.87 22.90
CA LEU A 293 -2.31 -2.03 23.27
C LEU A 293 -3.13 -1.72 24.52
N GLU A 294 -4.32 -2.28 24.57
CA GLU A 294 -5.06 -2.46 25.80
C GLU A 294 -4.83 -3.87 26.34
N ASN A 295 -4.27 -3.96 27.55
CA ASN A 295 -3.83 -5.24 28.10
C ASN A 295 -5.03 -6.16 28.37
N ASN A 296 -4.84 -7.45 28.13
CA ASN A 296 -5.85 -8.51 28.35
C ASN A 296 -7.11 -8.42 27.46
N ILE A 297 -7.11 -7.59 26.41
CA ILE A 297 -8.17 -7.58 25.40
C ILE A 297 -7.76 -8.50 24.23
N PRO A 298 -8.54 -9.56 23.92
CA PRO A 298 -8.20 -10.48 22.84
C PRO A 298 -8.48 -9.88 21.45
N GLY A 299 -7.89 -10.51 20.43
CA GLY A 299 -8.14 -10.20 19.03
C GLY A 299 -7.73 -8.79 18.60
N ARG A 300 -8.18 -8.36 17.41
CA ARG A 300 -7.80 -7.07 16.83
C ARG A 300 -8.14 -5.85 17.68
N THR A 301 -9.17 -5.96 18.54
CA THR A 301 -9.66 -4.87 19.38
C THR A 301 -8.70 -4.52 20.52
N GLY A 302 -7.80 -5.42 20.90
CA GLY A 302 -6.74 -5.11 21.86
C GLY A 302 -5.67 -4.17 21.31
N ILE A 303 -5.64 -3.94 20.00
CA ILE A 303 -4.78 -2.94 19.37
C ILE A 303 -5.61 -1.66 19.19
N THR A 304 -5.42 -0.69 20.08
CA THR A 304 -6.27 0.51 20.13
C THR A 304 -5.81 1.59 19.15
N GLU A 305 -4.50 1.85 19.09
CA GLU A 305 -3.90 2.84 18.20
C GLU A 305 -2.57 2.37 17.61
N TYR A 306 -2.20 2.93 16.47
CA TYR A 306 -0.89 2.71 15.87
C TYR A 306 -0.49 3.89 14.99
N CYS A 307 0.81 4.10 14.87
CA CYS A 307 1.36 5.05 13.91
C CYS A 307 2.73 4.60 13.40
N CYS A 308 3.20 5.24 12.32
CA CYS A 308 4.51 5.00 11.76
C CYS A 308 5.11 6.29 11.21
N SER A 309 6.43 6.44 11.18
CA SER A 309 7.11 7.61 10.58
C SER A 309 7.21 7.58 9.04
N CYS A 310 6.53 6.67 8.37
CA CYS A 310 6.49 6.60 6.90
C CYS A 310 5.45 7.56 6.29
N LEU A 311 5.52 7.86 4.99
CA LEU A 311 4.64 8.81 4.29
C LEU A 311 3.15 8.75 4.67
N VAL A 312 2.57 7.56 4.80
CA VAL A 312 1.14 7.33 5.09
C VAL A 312 0.88 6.85 6.53
N GLY A 313 1.89 6.97 7.39
CA GLY A 313 1.93 6.29 8.69
C GLY A 313 1.03 6.88 9.77
N ARG A 314 0.38 8.03 9.53
CA ARG A 314 -0.64 8.60 10.43
C ARG A 314 -2.04 8.04 10.21
N ARG A 315 -2.28 7.29 9.12
CA ARG A 315 -3.64 6.81 8.80
C ARG A 315 -4.22 5.94 9.92
N THR A 316 -5.51 6.12 10.17
CA THR A 316 -6.34 5.26 11.03
C THR A 316 -7.15 4.25 10.20
N VAL A 317 -7.34 4.53 8.91
CA VAL A 317 -7.97 3.60 7.95
C VAL A 317 -6.92 2.60 7.44
N GLY A 318 -6.95 1.39 7.97
CA GLY A 318 -5.95 0.35 7.71
C GLY A 318 -4.54 0.78 8.17
N CYS A 319 -3.49 0.06 7.76
CA CYS A 319 -2.14 0.30 8.30
C CYS A 319 -1.05 0.16 7.24
N CYS A 320 0.08 0.88 7.35
CA CYS A 320 1.17 0.73 6.38
C CYS A 320 1.85 -0.66 6.51
N ALA A 321 2.68 -1.02 5.53
CA ALA A 321 3.40 -2.30 5.58
C ALA A 321 4.31 -2.43 6.83
N HIS A 322 4.86 -1.32 7.32
CA HIS A 322 5.70 -1.30 8.53
C HIS A 322 4.89 -1.68 9.78
N VAL A 323 3.75 -1.03 10.01
CA VAL A 323 2.83 -1.38 11.12
C VAL A 323 2.39 -2.84 10.99
N MET A 324 1.95 -3.24 9.80
CA MET A 324 1.52 -4.62 9.56
C MET A 324 2.63 -5.63 9.82
N THR A 325 3.90 -5.29 9.59
CA THR A 325 5.02 -6.20 9.90
C THR A 325 5.11 -6.52 11.38
N LEU A 326 4.92 -5.54 12.26
CA LEU A 326 4.89 -5.77 13.71
C LEU A 326 3.65 -6.56 14.12
N VAL A 327 2.46 -6.13 13.67
CA VAL A 327 1.20 -6.77 14.03
C VAL A 327 1.14 -8.22 13.55
N TRP A 328 1.58 -8.47 12.31
CA TRP A 328 1.66 -9.82 11.74
C TRP A 328 2.63 -10.70 12.53
N TYR A 329 3.82 -10.21 12.87
CA TYR A 329 4.80 -11.02 13.59
C TYR A 329 4.36 -11.32 15.02
N LEU A 330 3.99 -10.27 15.77
CA LEU A 330 3.64 -10.36 17.20
C LEU A 330 2.31 -11.09 17.44
N GLY A 331 1.31 -10.84 16.61
CA GLY A 331 -0.05 -11.38 16.80
C GLY A 331 -0.29 -12.71 16.11
N TRP A 332 0.43 -13.04 15.03
CA TRP A 332 0.13 -14.23 14.23
C TRP A 332 1.34 -15.12 13.98
N ALA A 333 2.41 -14.58 13.39
CA ALA A 333 3.51 -15.39 12.85
C ALA A 333 4.25 -16.15 13.94
N ARG A 334 4.60 -15.50 15.06
CA ARG A 334 5.34 -16.13 16.18
C ARG A 334 4.59 -17.29 16.85
N HIS A 335 3.28 -17.42 16.59
CA HIS A 335 2.43 -18.48 17.12
C HIS A 335 2.24 -19.63 16.13
N GLN A 336 2.87 -19.57 14.95
CA GLN A 336 2.83 -20.65 13.96
C GLN A 336 3.99 -21.62 14.18
N GLN A 337 3.79 -22.88 13.80
CA GLN A 337 4.84 -23.93 13.92
C GLN A 337 6.08 -23.64 13.07
N HIS A 338 5.91 -22.98 11.92
CA HIS A 338 7.01 -22.64 11.02
C HIS A 338 6.83 -21.22 10.47
N ILE A 339 7.86 -20.39 10.61
CA ILE A 339 7.92 -19.05 10.02
C ILE A 339 9.05 -19.03 8.99
N SER A 340 8.73 -19.37 7.75
CA SER A 340 9.70 -19.29 6.65
C SER A 340 9.78 -17.87 6.11
N ALA A 341 10.99 -17.32 6.01
CA ALA A 341 11.21 -16.08 5.28
C ALA A 341 11.00 -16.29 3.76
N PRO A 342 10.56 -15.29 2.98
CA PRO A 342 10.33 -15.47 1.55
C PRO A 342 11.60 -15.91 0.79
N ALA A 343 11.49 -16.93 -0.06
CA ALA A 343 12.60 -17.49 -0.84
C ALA A 343 13.81 -17.97 0.01
N GLU A 344 13.53 -18.65 1.12
CA GLU A 344 14.56 -19.24 2.01
C GLU A 344 15.48 -20.25 1.32
N PHE A 345 14.94 -20.96 0.34
CA PHE A 345 15.71 -21.89 -0.50
C PHE A 345 16.87 -21.21 -1.27
N LEU A 346 16.87 -19.88 -1.43
CA LEU A 346 17.96 -19.16 -2.09
C LEU A 346 19.12 -18.83 -1.13
N ASP A 347 18.92 -18.91 0.18
CA ASP A 347 19.95 -18.54 1.15
C ASP A 347 21.17 -19.48 1.09
N GLY A 348 20.97 -20.74 0.66
CA GLY A 348 22.06 -21.70 0.40
C GLY A 348 22.68 -21.64 -1.00
N VAL A 349 22.17 -20.78 -1.88
CA VAL A 349 22.63 -20.64 -3.28
C VAL A 349 23.47 -19.39 -3.48
N ILE A 350 23.23 -18.35 -2.69
CA ILE A 350 23.97 -17.08 -2.75
C ILE A 350 25.22 -17.20 -1.86
N VAL A 351 26.35 -17.58 -2.44
CA VAL A 351 27.67 -17.36 -1.82
C VAL A 351 27.91 -15.86 -1.82
N ARG A 352 28.10 -15.28 -0.64
CA ARG A 352 28.47 -13.87 -0.51
C ARG A 352 29.97 -13.81 -0.36
N GLU A 353 30.61 -12.95 -1.15
CA GLU A 353 31.93 -12.45 -0.79
C GLU A 353 31.73 -11.71 0.52
N ASP A 354 32.33 -12.23 1.58
CA ASP A 354 32.38 -11.54 2.86
C ASP A 354 33.04 -10.18 2.60
N ASP A 355 32.41 -9.11 3.07
CA ASP A 355 33.06 -7.80 3.13
C ASP A 355 34.25 -7.95 4.09
N GLU A 356 35.44 -8.23 3.54
CA GLU A 356 36.70 -8.25 4.28
C GLU A 356 37.00 -6.84 4.83
N GLU A 357 36.96 -6.78 6.17
CA GLU A 357 37.46 -5.78 7.14
C GLU A 357 36.93 -4.34 7.14
#